data_AF-A0A7X0FR81-F1
#
_entry.id   AF-A0A7X0FR81-F1
#
_cell.length_a   1.000
_cell.length_b   1.000
_cell.length_c   1.000
_cell.angle_alpha   90.00
_cell.angle_beta   90.00
_cell.angle_gamma   90.00
#
_symmetry.space_group_name_H-M   'P 1'
#
loop_
_entity.id
_entity.type
_entity.pdbx_description
1 polymer ?
#
loop_
_entity_poly.entity_id
_entity_poly.type
_entity_poly.pdbx_seq_one_letter_code
_entity_poly.pdbx_strand_id
1 'polypeptide(L)' 'MSPVAIVFLIFAMLVVWGGLVGSALYLRRHPEPKEYPPGGTDDHREDVAPIEHDT' A
#
# COMPACT_ATOMS: atom_id res chain seq x y z
N MET A 1 21.94 -30.11 9.01
CA MET A 1 21.75 -28.66 8.78
C MET A 1 22.89 -28.19 7.88
N SER A 2 22.61 -27.78 6.63
CA SER A 2 23.68 -27.29 5.74
C SER A 2 23.96 -25.81 5.99
N PRO A 3 25.23 -25.35 5.93
CA PRO A 3 25.57 -23.93 6.07
C PRO A 3 24.81 -23.06 5.06
N VAL A 4 24.62 -23.57 3.84
CA VAL A 4 23.87 -22.90 2.78
C VAL A 4 22.41 -22.65 3.20
N ALA A 5 21.74 -23.63 3.82
CA ALA A 5 20.37 -23.46 4.28
C ALA A 5 20.24 -22.37 5.36
N ILE A 6 21.23 -22.26 6.26
CA ILE A 6 21.25 -21.22 7.30
C ILE A 6 21.38 -19.83 6.66
N VAL A 7 22.24 -19.67 5.65
CA VAL A 7 22.39 -18.41 4.92
C VAL A 7 21.07 -18.00 4.27
N PHE A 8 20.40 -18.91 3.57
CA PHE A 8 19.10 -18.63 2.96
C PHE A 8 18.01 -18.30 4.00
N LEU A 9 18.02 -18.97 5.15
CA LEU A 9 17.10 -18.65 6.24
C LEU A 9 17.29 -17.22 6.75
N ILE A 10 18.54 -16.82 7.02
CA ILE A 10 18.86 -15.45 7.43
C ILE A 10 18.45 -14.46 6.35
N PHE A 11 18.75 -14.76 5.08
CA PHE A 11 18.38 -13.90 3.96
C PHE A 11 16.86 -13.71 3.88
N ALA A 12 16.08 -14.78 4.00
CA ALA A 12 14.63 -14.72 4.03
C ALA A 12 14.11 -13.88 5.20
N MET A 13 14.65 -14.07 6.40
CA MET A 13 14.29 -13.24 7.57
C MET A 13 14.60 -11.76 7.32
N LEU A 14 15.77 -11.43 6.77
CA LEU A 14 16.14 -10.04 6.48
C LEU A 14 15.23 -9.42 5.41
N VAL A 15 14.81 -10.17 4.39
CA VAL A 15 13.88 -9.66 3.37
C VAL A 15 12.50 -9.39 3.97
N VAL A 16 11.95 -10.34 4.74
CA VAL A 16 10.63 -10.21 5.35
C VAL A 16 10.60 -9.07 6.36
N TRP A 17 11.51 -9.10 7.35
CA TRP A 17 11.53 -8.10 8.41
C TRP A 17 12.08 -6.76 7.92
N GLY A 18 13.10 -6.76 7.06
CA GLY A 18 13.64 -5.55 6.45
C GLY A 18 12.63 -4.85 5.55
N GLY A 19 11.84 -5.60 4.77
CA GLY A 19 10.74 -5.05 3.99
C GLY A 19 9.66 -4.43 4.86
N LEU A 20 9.27 -5.10 5.96
CA LEU A 20 8.29 -4.58 6.91
C LEU A 20 8.79 -3.31 7.64
N VAL A 21 10.00 -3.35 8.19
CA VAL A 21 10.59 -2.18 8.87
C VAL A 21 10.78 -1.03 7.88
N GLY A 22 11.26 -1.31 6.67
CA GLY A 22 11.45 -0.32 5.61
C GLY A 22 10.14 0.36 5.22
N SER A 23 9.08 -0.41 5.00
CA SER A 23 7.76 0.12 4.67
C SER A 23 7.13 0.92 5.82
N ALA A 24 7.25 0.45 7.06
CA ALA A 24 6.80 1.21 8.23
C ALA A 24 7.55 2.55 8.38
N LEU A 25 8.87 2.54 8.18
CA LEU A 25 9.69 3.76 8.21
C LEU A 25 9.39 4.72 7.05
N TYR A 26 9.07 4.19 5.87
CA TYR A 26 8.64 4.98 4.71
C TYR A 26 7.31 5.68 5.01
N LEU A 27 6.30 4.95 5.47
CA LEU A 27 5.00 5.53 5.84
C LEU A 27 5.13 6.56 6.96
N ARG A 28 5.96 6.29 7.97
CA ARG A 28 6.23 7.24 9.05
C ARG A 28 6.86 8.55 8.54
N ARG A 29 7.66 8.49 7.48
CA ARG A 29 8.29 9.67 6.86
C ARG A 29 7.36 10.42 5.92
N HIS A 30 6.32 9.76 5.41
CA HIS A 30 5.30 10.34 4.53
C HIS A 30 3.93 10.30 5.21
N PRO A 31 3.73 11.06 6.31
CA PRO A 31 2.43 11.13 6.96
C PRO A 31 1.39 11.68 5.99
N GLU A 32 0.18 11.15 6.09
CA GLU A 32 -0.95 11.67 5.32
C GLU A 32 -1.23 13.14 5.68
N PRO A 33 -1.66 13.97 4.70
CA PRO A 33 -2.12 15.31 4.97
C PRO A 33 -3.23 15.30 6.01
N LYS A 34 -3.11 16.16 7.04
CA LYS A 34 -4.17 16.33 8.06
C LYS A 34 -5.45 16.91 7.48
N GLU A 35 -5.33 17.58 6.34
CA GLU A 35 -6.40 18.24 5.64
C GLU A 35 -6.30 17.82 4.19
N TYR A 36 -7.32 17.10 3.74
CA TYR A 36 -7.54 16.85 2.33
C TYR A 36 -8.26 18.07 1.75
N PRO A 37 -8.01 18.43 0.47
CA PRO A 37 -8.83 19.43 -0.20
C PRO A 37 -10.31 19.06 -0.03
N PRO A 38 -11.22 20.05 0.08
CA PRO A 38 -12.64 19.76 -0.01
C PRO A 38 -12.86 18.90 -1.26
N GLY A 39 -13.55 17.76 -1.09
CA GLY A 39 -13.95 16.91 -2.21
C GLY A 39 -14.54 17.81 -3.29
N GLY A 40 -14.14 17.59 -4.54
CA GLY A 40 -14.53 18.47 -5.64
C GLY A 40 -16.02 18.77 -5.58
N THR A 41 -16.39 20.03 -5.75
CA THR A 41 -17.78 20.53 -5.67
C THR A 41 -18.71 19.97 -6.76
N ASP A 42 -18.33 18.89 -7.41
CA ASP A 42 -18.89 18.38 -8.66
C ASP A 42 -18.46 16.92 -8.88
N ASP A 43 -18.66 16.05 -7.88
CA ASP A 43 -18.76 14.60 -8.14
C ASP A 43 -20.24 14.21 -8.21
N HIS A 44 -20.95 14.76 -9.20
CA HIS A 44 -22.33 14.39 -9.52
C HIS A 44 -22.44 12.96 -10.12
N ARG A 45 -21.48 12.05 -9.88
CA ARG A 45 -21.61 10.64 -10.30
C ARG A 45 -22.80 9.94 -9.63
N GLU A 46 -23.20 10.42 -8.47
CA GLU A 46 -24.45 10.03 -7.81
C GLU A 46 -25.71 10.46 -8.58
N ASP A 47 -25.63 11.49 -9.41
CA ASP A 47 -26.73 11.98 -10.26
C ASP A 47 -26.77 11.28 -11.63
N VAL A 48 -25.72 10.54 -11.98
CA VAL A 48 -25.62 9.78 -13.23
C VAL A 48 -26.00 8.32 -12.95
N ALA A 49 -27.15 7.90 -13.45
CA ALA A 49 -27.56 6.49 -13.40
C ALA A 49 -26.47 5.59 -14.02
N PRO A 50 -26.27 4.35 -13.50
CA PRO A 50 -25.32 3.41 -14.07
C PRO A 50 -25.54 3.25 -15.57
N ILE A 51 -24.46 3.30 -16.36
CA ILE A 51 -24.51 3.06 -17.81
C ILE A 51 -24.88 1.60 -18.01
N GLU A 52 -26.13 1.36 -18.43
CA GLU A 52 -26.62 0.04 -18.80
C GLU A 52 -25.88 -0.42 -20.06
N HIS A 53 -25.00 -1.41 -19.91
CA HIS A 53 -24.40 -2.12 -21.03
C HIS A 53 -25.35 -3.25 -21.42
N ASP A 54 -25.97 -3.12 -22.59
CA ASP A 54 -26.83 -4.15 -23.19
C ASP A 54 -25.99 -5.41 -23.47
N THR A 55 -26.34 -6.52 -22.81
CA THR A 55 -25.70 -7.85 -22.96
C THR A 55 -26.65 -8.84 -23.60
#